data_AF-M4DUK9-F1
#
_entry.id   AF-M4DUK9-F1
#
_cell.length_a   1.000
_cell.length_b   1.000
_cell.length_c   1.000
_cell.angle_alpha   90.00
_cell.angle_beta   90.00
_cell.angle_gamma   90.00
#
_symmetry.space_group_name_H-M   'P 1'
#
loop_
_entity.id
_entity.type
_entity.pdbx_description
1 polymer ?
#
loop_
_entity_poly.entity_id
_entity_poly.type
_entity_poly.pdbx_seq_one_letter_code
_entity_poly.pdbx_strand_id
1 'polypeptide(L)'
;MIRSSLSVILLFLFLSASSAEHNARTERISGSAGDVLEDNPVGRLKVYVYDLPSKYNKKLLQKDPRCLTHMFAAEIFMHRFLLSSPVRTRNPDEADWFYTPIYPTCDLTPTGLPLPFKSPRMMRSAIQLISSNWPYWNRTEGADHFFVG
;
A
#
# COMPACT_ATOMS: atom_id res chain seq x y z
N MET A 1 15.26 51.05 58.71
CA MET A 1 14.11 51.76 59.32
C MET A 1 12.95 51.75 58.33
N ILE A 2 11.76 51.52 58.86
CA ILE A 2 10.49 51.11 58.23
C ILE A 2 9.69 52.31 57.68
N ARG A 3 8.90 52.10 56.60
CA ARG A 3 7.51 52.57 56.32
C ARG A 3 7.19 52.22 54.85
N SER A 4 6.39 51.22 54.47
CA SER A 4 4.97 50.86 54.73
C SER A 4 3.94 51.90 54.24
N SER A 5 3.16 51.51 53.22
CA SER A 5 1.70 51.76 53.01
C SER A 5 1.21 50.81 51.91
N LEU A 6 0.57 49.66 52.24
CA LEU A 6 -0.90 49.42 52.25
C LEU A 6 -1.59 49.77 50.91
N SER A 7 -1.87 48.82 50.01
CA SER A 7 -2.94 47.79 50.00
C SER A 7 -4.16 48.24 49.17
N VAL A 8 -4.36 47.66 47.98
CA VAL A 8 -5.70 47.33 47.45
C VAL A 8 -5.61 45.99 46.70
N ILE A 9 -6.32 45.03 47.27
CA ILE A 9 -6.65 43.70 46.76
C ILE A 9 -7.43 43.82 45.45
N LEU A 10 -7.15 43.00 44.44
CA LEU A 10 -8.23 42.40 43.64
C LEU A 10 -7.81 41.03 43.09
N LEU A 11 -8.57 40.03 43.54
CA LEU A 11 -8.69 38.64 43.06
C LEU A 11 -8.53 38.50 41.55
N PHE A 12 -7.85 37.44 41.07
CA PHE A 12 -8.33 36.56 39.98
C PHE A 12 -7.54 35.24 40.07
N LEU A 13 -8.03 34.31 40.90
CA LEU A 13 -8.69 33.06 40.49
C LEU A 13 -7.71 31.98 39.99
N PHE A 14 -7.54 30.97 40.85
CA PHE A 14 -7.03 29.65 40.53
C PHE A 14 -7.68 29.10 39.26
N LEU A 15 -6.86 28.71 38.27
CA LEU A 15 -7.26 27.75 37.25
C LEU A 15 -6.33 26.56 37.37
N SER A 16 -6.86 25.53 38.05
CA SER A 16 -6.34 24.19 38.10
C SER A 16 -6.05 23.66 36.70
N ALA A 17 -4.94 22.93 36.58
CA ALA A 17 -4.62 22.16 35.39
C ALA A 17 -5.77 21.18 35.08
N SER A 18 -6.21 21.16 33.82
CA SER A 18 -6.85 20.00 33.23
C SER A 18 -6.18 19.76 31.88
N SER A 19 -5.27 18.78 31.86
CA SER A 19 -4.86 18.16 30.61
C SER A 19 -6.10 17.50 30.02
N ALA A 20 -6.67 18.10 28.99
CA ALA A 20 -7.72 17.47 28.20
C ALA A 20 -7.09 16.28 27.46
N GLU A 21 -7.16 15.09 28.07
CA GLU A 21 -7.02 13.84 27.34
C GLU A 21 -8.16 13.79 26.32
N HIS A 22 -7.84 14.16 25.08
CA HIS A 22 -8.76 13.98 23.97
C HIS A 22 -8.81 12.47 23.68
N ASN A 23 -9.65 11.76 24.43
CA ASN A 23 -9.99 10.37 24.15
C ASN A 23 -10.87 10.37 22.89
N ALA A 24 -10.22 10.52 21.73
CA ALA A 24 -10.84 10.27 20.45
C ALA A 24 -11.15 8.77 20.40
N ARG A 25 -12.33 8.40 20.88
CA ARG A 25 -12.91 7.08 20.66
C ARG A 25 -13.10 6.95 19.16
N THR A 26 -12.09 6.40 18.48
CA THR A 26 -12.27 5.88 17.13
C THR A 26 -13.31 4.77 17.27
N GLU A 27 -14.56 5.06 16.90
CA GLU A 27 -15.54 4.02 16.69
C GLU A 27 -15.02 3.16 15.54
N ARG A 28 -14.35 2.06 15.89
CA ARG A 28 -13.97 1.03 14.94
C ARG A 28 -15.26 0.51 14.35
N ILE A 29 -15.46 0.77 13.07
CA ILE A 29 -16.47 0.08 12.27
C ILE A 29 -16.27 -1.41 12.52
N SER A 30 -17.33 -2.11 12.95
CA SER A 30 -17.29 -3.55 13.10
C SER A 30 -16.94 -4.17 11.74
N GLY A 31 -15.75 -4.78 11.66
CA GLY A 31 -14.99 -4.98 10.42
C GLY A 31 -13.65 -4.24 10.44
N SER A 32 -12.91 -4.32 11.55
CA SER A 32 -11.62 -3.66 11.69
C SER A 32 -10.55 -4.56 11.10
N ALA A 33 -10.00 -4.21 9.94
CA ALA A 33 -8.79 -4.84 9.38
C ALA A 33 -7.57 -4.90 10.35
N GLY A 34 -7.69 -4.31 11.54
CA GLY A 34 -6.73 -4.44 12.63
C GLY A 34 -6.74 -5.80 13.36
N ASP A 35 -7.81 -6.60 13.29
CA ASP A 35 -7.83 -7.97 13.86
C ASP A 35 -7.08 -8.99 12.98
N VAL A 36 -6.92 -8.69 11.69
CA VAL A 36 -6.15 -9.48 10.71
C VAL A 36 -4.66 -9.59 11.07
N LEU A 37 -4.15 -8.70 11.91
CA LEU A 37 -2.74 -8.70 12.35
C LEU A 37 -2.53 -9.35 13.72
N GLU A 38 -3.60 -9.66 14.46
CA GLU A 38 -3.54 -10.36 15.76
C GLU A 38 -3.45 -11.88 15.57
N ASP A 39 -4.05 -12.40 14.49
CA ASP A 39 -3.78 -13.74 13.96
C ASP A 39 -2.38 -13.74 13.31
N ASN A 40 -1.52 -14.72 13.62
CA ASN A 40 -0.25 -14.94 12.92
C ASN A 40 -0.50 -14.95 11.38
N PRO A 41 -0.15 -13.88 10.64
CA PRO A 41 -0.56 -13.73 9.25
C PRO A 41 0.16 -14.73 8.32
N VAL A 42 1.23 -15.35 8.82
CA VAL A 42 2.10 -16.28 8.09
C VAL A 42 1.37 -17.58 7.70
N GLY A 43 0.23 -17.89 8.33
CA GLY A 43 -0.49 -19.16 8.13
C GLY A 43 -1.82 -19.08 7.36
N ARG A 44 -2.43 -17.90 7.20
CA ARG A 44 -3.80 -17.79 6.64
C ARG A 44 -3.87 -17.28 5.20
N LEU A 45 -2.89 -16.50 4.76
CA LEU A 45 -2.89 -15.91 3.43
C LEU A 45 -1.58 -16.24 2.73
N LYS A 46 -1.68 -16.85 1.56
CA LYS A 46 -0.57 -17.15 0.66
C LYS A 46 -0.75 -16.45 -0.68
N VAL A 47 0.20 -15.60 -1.03
CA VAL A 47 0.23 -14.87 -2.30
C VAL A 47 1.36 -15.38 -3.18
N TYR A 48 1.02 -15.91 -4.35
CA TYR A 48 2.01 -16.21 -5.38
C TYR A 48 2.29 -14.96 -6.21
N VAL A 49 3.56 -14.66 -6.43
CA VAL A 49 3.99 -13.52 -7.28
C VAL A 49 4.55 -14.07 -8.58
N TYR A 50 3.92 -13.74 -9.71
CA TYR A 50 4.43 -14.16 -11.02
C TYR A 50 5.84 -13.62 -11.29
N ASP A 51 6.69 -14.47 -11.87
CA ASP A 51 7.98 -14.04 -12.41
C ASP A 51 7.80 -13.56 -13.86
N LEU A 52 7.63 -12.25 -14.03
CA LEU A 52 7.40 -11.64 -15.33
C LEU A 52 8.70 -11.10 -15.95
N PRO A 53 8.81 -11.10 -17.29
CA PRO A 53 9.89 -10.41 -17.99
C PRO A 53 10.02 -8.94 -17.56
N SER A 54 11.25 -8.45 -17.41
CA SER A 54 11.53 -7.11 -16.85
C SER A 54 10.89 -5.94 -17.61
N LYS A 55 10.50 -6.16 -18.88
CA LYS A 55 9.75 -5.19 -19.71
C LYS A 55 8.42 -4.75 -19.09
N TYR A 56 7.83 -5.57 -18.22
CA TYR A 56 6.58 -5.25 -17.52
C TYR A 56 6.79 -4.47 -16.22
N ASN A 57 8.03 -4.39 -15.70
CA ASN A 57 8.31 -3.79 -14.40
C ASN A 57 9.66 -3.05 -14.35
N LYS A 58 10.74 -3.73 -13.94
CA LYS A 58 12.07 -3.18 -13.62
C LYS A 58 12.63 -2.31 -14.74
N LYS A 59 12.37 -2.65 -16.02
CA LYS A 59 12.85 -1.88 -17.16
C LYS A 59 12.18 -0.50 -17.28
N LEU A 60 10.91 -0.38 -16.88
CA LEU A 60 10.21 0.91 -16.84
C LEU A 60 10.79 1.80 -15.73
N LEU A 61 11.04 1.21 -14.56
CA LEU A 61 11.65 1.92 -13.45
C LEU A 61 13.09 2.38 -13.75
N GLN A 62 13.87 1.54 -14.46
CA GLN A 62 15.20 1.92 -14.93
C GLN A 62 15.14 3.06 -15.95
N LYS A 63 14.11 3.09 -16.79
CA LYS A 63 13.89 4.15 -17.78
C LYS A 63 13.48 5.47 -17.13
N ASP A 64 12.60 5.43 -16.13
CA ASP A 64 12.10 6.62 -15.44
C ASP A 64 12.01 6.42 -13.91
N PRO A 65 13.07 6.76 -13.17
CA PRO A 65 13.09 6.64 -11.71
C PRO A 65 12.06 7.51 -10.98
N ARG A 66 11.48 8.52 -11.65
CA ARG A 66 10.48 9.41 -11.05
C ARG A 66 9.25 8.64 -10.56
N CYS A 67 8.98 7.47 -11.13
CA CYS A 67 7.87 6.63 -10.66
C CYS A 67 7.98 6.26 -9.18
N LEU A 68 9.18 6.23 -8.58
CA LEU A 68 9.39 5.96 -7.14
C LEU A 68 8.82 7.03 -6.22
N THR A 69 8.71 8.27 -6.70
CA THR A 69 8.21 9.43 -5.94
C THR A 69 6.90 9.98 -6.50
N HIS A 70 6.33 9.30 -7.50
CA HIS A 70 5.09 9.69 -8.15
C HIS A 70 3.87 9.08 -7.44
N MET A 71 2.65 9.54 -7.77
CA MET A 71 1.42 8.96 -7.23
C MET A 71 1.25 7.46 -7.55
N PHE A 72 1.99 6.95 -8.54
CA PHE A 72 1.96 5.56 -8.99
C PHE A 72 2.99 4.65 -8.29
N ALA A 73 3.75 5.18 -7.32
CA ALA A 73 4.77 4.42 -6.63
C ALA A 73 4.19 3.18 -5.90
N ALA A 74 2.88 3.15 -5.64
CA ALA A 74 2.17 2.01 -5.06
C ALA A 74 2.38 0.71 -5.84
N GLU A 75 2.46 0.75 -7.17
CA GLU A 75 2.75 -0.43 -8.01
C GLU A 75 4.11 -1.06 -7.63
N ILE A 76 5.12 -0.22 -7.43
CA ILE A 76 6.48 -0.62 -7.10
C ILE A 76 6.58 -1.08 -5.65
N PHE A 77 5.97 -0.32 -4.73
CA PHE A 77 6.01 -0.64 -3.31
C PHE A 77 5.24 -1.91 -2.98
N MET A 78 4.09 -2.16 -3.61
CA MET A 78 3.36 -3.43 -3.44
C MET A 78 4.21 -4.60 -3.91
N HIS A 79 4.84 -4.49 -5.09
CA HIS A 79 5.71 -5.55 -5.59
C HIS A 79 6.88 -5.82 -4.63
N ARG A 80 7.59 -4.79 -4.18
CA ARG A 80 8.69 -4.95 -3.21
C ARG A 80 8.21 -5.53 -1.89
N PHE A 81 7.10 -5.04 -1.37
CA PHE A 81 6.49 -5.51 -0.14
C PHE A 81 6.19 -7.01 -0.22
N LEU A 82 5.46 -7.46 -1.26
CA LEU A 82 5.13 -8.86 -1.45
C LEU A 82 6.39 -9.71 -1.62
N LEU A 83 7.41 -9.24 -2.33
CA LEU A 83 8.66 -10.01 -2.47
C LEU A 83 9.35 -10.31 -1.14
N SER A 84 9.23 -9.41 -0.14
CA SER A 84 9.79 -9.53 1.21
C SER A 84 8.80 -10.03 2.27
N SER A 85 7.52 -10.15 1.93
CA SER A 85 6.47 -10.42 2.91
C SER A 85 6.40 -11.91 3.28
N PRO A 86 6.15 -12.26 4.56
CA PRO A 86 5.90 -13.64 5.00
C PRO A 86 4.69 -14.31 4.34
N VAL A 87 3.74 -13.52 3.81
CA VAL A 87 2.56 -14.04 3.10
C VAL A 87 2.89 -14.54 1.70
N ARG A 88 4.09 -14.24 1.18
CA ARG A 88 4.49 -14.71 -0.14
C ARG A 88 4.78 -16.19 -0.12
N THR A 89 4.19 -16.90 -1.07
CA THR A 89 4.57 -18.28 -1.40
C THR A 89 5.39 -18.35 -2.69
N ARG A 90 6.24 -19.39 -2.78
CA ARG A 90 6.90 -19.83 -4.01
C ARG A 90 6.20 -21.00 -4.67
N ASN A 91 5.30 -21.66 -3.95
CA ASN A 91 4.51 -22.77 -4.45
C ASN A 91 3.15 -22.22 -4.89
N PRO A 92 2.82 -22.25 -6.19
CA PRO A 92 1.52 -21.75 -6.67
C PRO A 92 0.34 -22.64 -6.25
N ASP A 93 0.58 -23.88 -5.85
CA ASP A 93 -0.49 -24.81 -5.44
C ASP A 93 -1.04 -24.52 -4.04
N GLU A 94 -0.27 -23.80 -3.20
CA GLU A 94 -0.71 -23.33 -1.87
C GLU A 94 -1.21 -21.88 -1.88
N ALA A 95 -1.25 -21.23 -3.05
CA ALA A 95 -1.59 -19.81 -3.15
C ALA A 95 -3.10 -19.59 -3.14
N ASP A 96 -3.54 -18.68 -2.26
CA ASP A 96 -4.92 -18.18 -2.22
C ASP A 96 -5.15 -17.07 -3.26
N TRP A 97 -4.11 -16.28 -3.52
CA TRP A 97 -4.15 -15.16 -4.47
C TRP A 97 -2.89 -15.09 -5.32
N PHE A 98 -3.04 -14.56 -6.53
CA PHE A 98 -1.97 -14.42 -7.49
C PHE A 98 -1.75 -12.95 -7.83
N TYR A 99 -0.58 -12.44 -7.46
CA TYR A 99 -0.17 -11.09 -7.81
C TYR A 99 0.58 -11.06 -9.14
N THR A 100 0.18 -10.14 -10.02
CA THR A 100 0.85 -9.92 -11.31
C THR A 100 1.65 -8.61 -11.26
N PRO A 101 3.00 -8.66 -11.09
CA PRO A 101 3.82 -7.48 -10.83
C PRO A 101 4.14 -6.68 -12.10
N ILE A 102 3.13 -5.99 -12.64
CA ILE A 102 3.27 -5.04 -13.74
C ILE A 102 3.26 -3.60 -13.24
N TYR A 103 3.96 -2.69 -13.94
CA TYR A 103 4.00 -1.26 -13.63
C TYR A 103 3.35 -0.41 -14.74
N PRO A 104 2.04 -0.58 -15.00
CA PRO A 104 1.40 -0.05 -16.19
C PRO A 104 1.41 1.49 -16.27
N THR A 105 1.52 2.18 -15.13
CA THR A 105 1.50 3.65 -15.07
C THR A 105 2.89 4.28 -14.96
N CYS A 106 3.97 3.49 -14.82
CA CYS A 106 5.35 4.01 -14.74
C CYS A 106 5.97 4.45 -16.09
N ASP A 107 5.31 4.25 -17.24
CA ASP A 107 5.77 4.84 -18.52
C ASP A 107 5.20 6.25 -18.67
N LEU A 108 5.91 7.22 -18.08
CA LEU A 108 5.46 8.60 -17.94
C LEU A 108 5.82 9.47 -19.16
N THR A 109 5.00 10.49 -19.40
CA THR A 109 5.36 11.63 -20.27
C THR A 109 6.48 12.47 -19.63
N PRO A 110 7.11 13.39 -20.39
CA PRO A 110 8.02 14.36 -19.80
C PRO A 110 7.42 15.15 -18.62
N THR A 111 6.11 15.41 -18.68
CA THR A 111 5.33 16.08 -17.63
C THR A 111 4.89 15.18 -16.48
N GLY A 112 5.22 13.88 -16.50
CA GLY A 112 4.91 12.95 -15.41
C GLY A 112 3.52 12.33 -15.46
N LEU A 113 2.79 12.45 -16.57
CA LEU A 113 1.47 11.81 -16.73
C LEU A 113 1.62 10.39 -17.28
N PRO A 114 0.76 9.44 -16.88
CA PRO A 114 0.79 8.09 -17.43
C PRO A 114 0.30 8.11 -18.89
N LEU A 115 0.84 7.22 -19.71
CA LEU A 115 0.43 7.11 -21.12
C LEU A 115 -0.90 6.30 -21.24
N PRO A 116 -2.04 6.93 -21.60
CA PRO A 116 -3.38 6.35 -21.44
C PRO A 116 -3.60 5.09 -22.28
N PHE A 117 -2.94 4.97 -23.44
CA PHE A 117 -3.05 3.79 -24.30
C PHE A 117 -2.02 2.71 -24.00
N LYS A 118 -0.95 3.02 -23.25
CA LYS A 118 0.10 2.04 -22.95
C LYS A 118 -0.24 1.18 -21.75
N SER A 119 -0.83 1.77 -20.71
CA SER A 119 -1.25 1.04 -19.50
C SER A 119 -2.22 -0.13 -19.84
N PRO A 120 -3.34 0.08 -20.56
CA PRO A 120 -4.24 -1.03 -20.94
C PRO A 120 -3.60 -2.06 -21.88
N ARG A 121 -2.67 -1.64 -22.76
CA ARG A 121 -1.93 -2.56 -23.63
C ARG A 121 -0.98 -3.44 -22.84
N MET A 122 -0.29 -2.88 -21.84
CA MET A 122 0.57 -3.64 -20.95
C MET A 122 -0.24 -4.67 -20.16
N MET A 123 -1.37 -4.25 -19.58
CA MET A 123 -2.28 -5.13 -18.86
C MET A 123 -2.72 -6.32 -19.72
N ARG A 124 -3.26 -6.06 -20.93
CA ARG A 124 -3.68 -7.11 -21.87
C ARG A 124 -2.53 -8.05 -22.25
N SER A 125 -1.35 -7.49 -22.52
CA SER A 125 -0.17 -8.28 -22.87
C SER A 125 0.32 -9.14 -21.70
N ALA A 126 0.23 -8.65 -20.46
CA ALA A 126 0.59 -9.40 -19.27
C ALA A 126 -0.40 -10.54 -19.02
N ILE A 127 -1.70 -10.28 -19.12
CA ILE A 127 -2.76 -11.29 -19.01
C ILE A 127 -2.56 -12.39 -20.05
N GLN A 128 -2.34 -12.02 -21.31
CA GLN A 128 -2.09 -13.00 -22.37
C GLN A 128 -0.82 -13.82 -22.13
N LEU A 129 0.23 -13.21 -21.57
CA LEU A 129 1.44 -13.92 -21.20
C LEU A 129 1.15 -14.93 -20.07
N ILE A 130 0.49 -14.50 -19.00
CA ILE A 130 0.28 -15.39 -17.86
C ILE A 130 -0.70 -16.53 -18.16
N SER A 131 -1.75 -16.26 -18.94
CA SER A 131 -2.72 -17.27 -19.34
C SER A 131 -2.19 -18.30 -20.33
N SER A 132 -1.14 -17.96 -21.09
CA SER A 132 -0.52 -18.88 -22.06
C SER A 132 0.65 -19.70 -21.48
N ASN A 133 1.30 -19.22 -20.41
CA ASN A 133 2.51 -19.85 -19.88
C ASN A 133 2.28 -20.58 -18.54
N TRP A 134 1.22 -20.23 -17.80
CA TRP A 134 0.90 -20.88 -16.53
C TRP A 134 -0.58 -21.29 -16.48
N PRO A 135 -0.90 -22.42 -15.84
CA PRO A 135 -2.29 -22.91 -15.78
C PRO A 135 -3.17 -22.11 -14.81
N TYR A 136 -2.60 -21.32 -13.91
CA TYR A 136 -3.30 -20.72 -12.77
C TYR A 136 -4.33 -19.66 -13.18
N TRP A 137 -4.04 -18.85 -14.19
CA TRP A 137 -4.98 -17.85 -14.71
C TRP A 137 -6.26 -18.50 -15.24
N ASN A 138 -6.12 -19.59 -16.01
CA ASN A 138 -7.25 -20.21 -16.69
C ASN A 138 -8.15 -21.01 -15.75
N ARG A 139 -7.71 -21.32 -14.52
CA ARG A 139 -8.51 -22.03 -13.51
C ARG A 139 -9.72 -21.21 -13.06
N THR A 140 -9.56 -19.90 -12.97
CA THR A 140 -10.52 -18.96 -12.38
C THR A 140 -10.88 -17.82 -13.32
N GLU A 141 -10.35 -17.85 -14.56
CA GLU A 141 -10.43 -16.77 -15.53
C GLU A 141 -9.95 -15.41 -14.96
N GLY A 142 -9.01 -15.44 -14.01
CA GLY A 142 -8.48 -14.24 -13.37
C GLY A 142 -9.16 -13.84 -12.06
N ALA A 143 -10.14 -14.60 -11.56
CA ALA A 143 -10.89 -14.20 -10.36
C ALA A 143 -10.06 -14.19 -9.06
N ASP A 144 -8.99 -14.99 -9.00
CA ASP A 144 -8.01 -15.02 -7.89
C ASP A 144 -6.72 -14.25 -8.23
N HIS A 145 -6.74 -13.43 -9.29
CA HIS A 145 -5.64 -12.58 -9.71
C HIS A 145 -5.89 -11.12 -9.37
N PHE A 146 -4.86 -10.44 -8.88
CA PHE A 146 -4.96 -9.01 -8.62
C PHE A 146 -3.77 -8.23 -9.18
N PHE A 147 -4.04 -6.95 -9.42
CA PHE A 147 -3.14 -5.96 -9.98
C PHE A 147 -3.19 -4.70 -9.10
N VAL A 148 -2.12 -3.93 -9.11
CA VAL A 148 -2.09 -2.58 -8.50
C VAL A 148 -1.80 -1.58 -9.62
N GLY A 149 -2.49 -0.45 -9.60
CA GLY A 149 -2.37 0.65 -10.55
C GLY A 149 -2.51 2.01 -9.88
#